data_AF-A0A2V5Q847-F1
#
_entry.id   AF-A0A2V5Q847-F1
#
_cell.length_a   1.000
_cell.length_b   1.000
_cell.length_c   1.000
_cell.angle_alpha   90.00
_cell.angle_beta   90.00
_cell.angle_gamma   90.00
#
_symmetry.space_group_name_H-M   'P 1'
#
loop_
_entity.id
_entity.type
_entity.pdbx_description
1 polymer ?
#
loop_
_entity_poly.entity_id
_entity_poly.type
_entity_poly.pdbx_seq_one_letter_code
_entity_poly.pdbx_strand_id
1 'polypeptide(L)'
;MQEEIIDYNIGYDYSYTLIVGKLPEIRKFVYAHSKMHTPPKYRFQTDRQHWLYHQATDTGWPIRGELNVQLEGAHPQLLGPPAFWRAEDAPRLFIKAACQVSQPHATVSWARFDQPTFSPDQSVQFDLVPDGKY
;
A
#
# COMPACT_ATOMS: atom_id res chain seq x y z
N MET A 1 -7.91 5.27 -14.33
CA MET A 1 -8.59 6.03 -13.27
C MET A 1 -8.28 5.29 -11.99
N GLN A 2 -7.70 5.95 -10.99
CA GLN A 2 -7.39 5.32 -9.70
C GLN A 2 -8.69 5.22 -8.90
N GLU A 3 -9.01 4.04 -8.39
CA GLU A 3 -10.11 3.87 -7.44
C GLU A 3 -9.66 4.36 -6.05
N GLU A 4 -10.56 5.01 -5.32
CA GLU A 4 -10.25 5.59 -4.02
C GLU A 4 -11.47 5.60 -3.10
N ILE A 5 -11.24 5.36 -1.81
CA ILE A 5 -12.25 5.55 -0.75
C ILE A 5 -12.28 7.04 -0.41
N ILE A 6 -13.39 7.71 -0.72
CA ILE A 6 -13.55 9.15 -0.48
C ILE A 6 -14.12 9.41 0.91
N ASP A 7 -13.32 10.04 1.77
CA ASP A 7 -13.77 10.57 3.06
C ASP A 7 -14.33 12.00 2.90
N TYR A 8 -15.26 12.39 3.78
CA TYR A 8 -15.90 13.71 3.70
C TYR A 8 -14.95 14.90 3.89
N ASN A 9 -13.76 14.68 4.48
CA ASN A 9 -12.74 15.69 4.74
C ASN A 9 -11.39 15.29 4.12
N ILE A 10 -11.40 14.62 2.98
CA ILE A 10 -10.16 14.31 2.28
C ILE A 10 -9.56 15.60 1.69
N GLY A 11 -8.31 15.87 2.02
CA GLY A 11 -7.52 16.95 1.46
C GLY A 11 -6.46 16.38 0.53
N TYR A 12 -6.34 16.93 -0.68
CA TYR A 12 -5.28 16.54 -1.61
C TYR A 12 -4.41 17.74 -1.95
N ASP A 13 -3.11 17.59 -1.73
CA ASP A 13 -2.11 18.54 -2.21
C ASP A 13 -1.50 18.01 -3.51
N TYR A 14 -1.73 18.74 -4.61
CA TYR A 14 -1.14 18.42 -5.90
C TYR A 14 0.00 19.39 -6.21
N SER A 15 1.16 18.84 -6.56
CA SER A 15 2.28 19.60 -7.12
C SER A 15 2.69 18.99 -8.45
N TYR A 16 3.00 19.84 -9.43
CA TYR A 16 3.52 19.40 -10.71
C TYR A 16 4.73 20.26 -11.09
N THR A 17 5.64 19.69 -11.87
CA THR A 17 6.79 20.39 -12.42
C THR A 17 6.85 20.10 -13.91
N LEU A 18 6.78 21.15 -14.72
CA LEU A 18 6.91 21.03 -16.17
C LEU A 18 8.39 21.12 -16.55
N ILE A 19 8.88 20.11 -17.28
CA ILE A 19 10.28 20.03 -17.72
C ILE A 19 10.28 20.02 -19.25
N VAL A 20 10.94 21.01 -19.85
CA VAL A 20 11.06 21.13 -21.30
C VAL A 20 12.50 20.82 -21.70
N GLY A 21 12.72 19.86 -22.59
CA GLY A 21 14.04 19.46 -23.06
C GLY A 21 14.03 18.15 -23.84
N LYS A 22 15.21 17.65 -24.17
CA LYS A 22 15.38 16.31 -24.77
C LYS A 22 15.17 15.23 -23.71
N LEU A 23 14.80 14.02 -24.14
CA LEU A 23 14.57 12.88 -23.25
C LEU A 23 15.71 12.63 -22.23
N PRO A 24 17.01 12.71 -22.59
CA PRO A 24 18.09 12.55 -21.61
C PRO A 24 18.11 13.63 -20.52
N GLU A 25 17.78 14.87 -20.89
CA GLU A 25 17.74 16.03 -19.97
C GLU A 25 16.56 15.90 -19.01
N ILE A 26 15.40 15.51 -19.54
CA ILE A 26 14.21 15.22 -18.74
C ILE A 26 14.50 14.11 -17.71
N ARG A 27 15.06 12.98 -18.16
CA ARG A 27 15.43 11.87 -17.27
C ARG A 27 16.42 12.29 -16.20
N LYS A 28 17.48 13.03 -16.58
CA LYS A 28 18.47 13.54 -15.64
C LYS A 28 17.82 14.44 -14.58
N PHE A 29 16.95 15.37 -15.00
CA PHE A 29 16.25 16.24 -14.06
C PHE A 29 15.36 15.44 -13.11
N VAL A 30 14.54 14.52 -13.63
CA VAL A 30 13.65 13.68 -12.83
C VAL A 30 14.45 12.86 -11.81
N TYR A 31 15.53 12.20 -12.20
CA TYR A 31 16.31 11.41 -11.25
C TYR A 31 17.04 12.25 -10.19
N ALA A 32 17.43 13.49 -10.53
CA ALA A 32 18.09 14.39 -9.58
C ALA A 32 17.12 15.06 -8.59
N HIS A 33 15.85 15.26 -8.97
CA HIS A 33 14.86 16.01 -8.17
C HIS A 33 13.70 15.15 -7.67
N SER A 34 13.58 13.90 -8.14
CA SER A 34 12.68 12.94 -7.54
C SER A 34 13.17 12.63 -6.13
N LYS A 35 12.26 12.75 -5.16
CA LYS A 35 12.46 12.23 -3.81
C LYS A 35 12.55 10.70 -3.97
N MET A 36 13.75 10.18 -4.20
CA MET A 36 13.98 8.81 -4.64
C MET A 36 13.19 7.80 -3.80
N HIS A 37 12.45 6.93 -4.50
CA HIS A 37 12.33 5.46 -4.41
C HIS A 37 12.49 4.75 -3.05
N THR A 38 12.35 5.43 -1.92
CA THR A 38 12.36 4.76 -0.63
C THR A 38 11.16 3.81 -0.57
N PRO A 39 11.34 2.61 -0.03
CA PRO A 39 10.23 1.70 0.19
C PRO A 39 9.10 2.40 0.95
N PRO A 40 7.83 2.10 0.62
CA PRO A 40 6.71 2.76 1.26
C PRO A 40 6.68 2.46 2.76
N LYS A 41 6.30 3.47 3.54
CA LYS A 41 6.11 3.37 4.98
C LYS A 41 4.73 3.90 5.33
N TYR A 42 3.75 3.02 5.33
CA TYR A 42 2.38 3.37 5.69
C TYR A 42 2.23 3.50 7.21
N ARG A 43 1.70 4.64 7.65
CA ARG A 43 1.37 4.94 9.05
C ARG A 43 0.00 5.61 9.07
N PHE A 44 -1.04 4.82 9.35
CA PHE A 44 -2.43 5.24 9.26
C PHE A 44 -2.84 6.18 10.40
N GLN A 45 -2.17 7.34 10.51
CA GLN A 45 -2.40 8.30 11.59
C GLN A 45 -3.74 9.01 11.42
N THR A 46 -4.01 9.49 10.22
CA THR A 46 -5.15 10.37 9.91
C THR A 46 -5.95 9.93 8.69
N ASP A 47 -5.40 9.03 7.88
CA ASP A 47 -6.00 8.57 6.63
C ASP A 47 -5.56 7.13 6.28
N ARG A 48 -6.09 6.63 5.16
CA ARG A 48 -5.82 5.29 4.61
C ARG A 48 -4.59 5.25 3.70
N GLN A 49 -3.97 6.38 3.38
CA GLN A 49 -2.88 6.47 2.41
C GLN A 49 -3.19 5.73 1.10
N HIS A 50 -4.41 5.94 0.57
CA HIS A 50 -4.93 5.34 -0.66
C HIS A 50 -5.05 3.80 -0.67
N TRP A 51 -5.02 3.14 0.50
CA TRP A 51 -5.33 1.73 0.58
C TRP A 51 -6.81 1.47 0.26
N LEU A 52 -7.04 0.38 -0.47
CA LEU A 52 -8.36 -0.11 -0.86
C LEU A 52 -8.64 -1.47 -0.22
N TYR A 53 -9.90 -1.86 -0.22
CA TYR A 53 -10.37 -3.12 0.32
C TYR A 53 -11.12 -3.94 -0.72
N HIS A 54 -10.92 -5.25 -0.70
CA HIS A 54 -11.75 -6.20 -1.44
C HIS A 54 -12.27 -7.25 -0.46
N GLN A 55 -13.59 -7.44 -0.42
CA GLN A 55 -14.24 -8.27 0.61
C GLN A 55 -13.78 -7.90 2.03
N ALA A 56 -13.60 -6.61 2.29
CA ALA A 56 -13.28 -6.10 3.61
C ALA A 56 -13.78 -4.66 3.69
N THR A 57 -14.07 -4.22 4.90
CA THR A 57 -14.47 -2.84 5.18
C THR A 57 -13.72 -2.37 6.42
N ASP A 58 -13.53 -1.07 6.59
CA ASP A 58 -13.04 -0.54 7.86
C ASP A 58 -14.15 0.21 8.61
N THR A 59 -13.84 0.63 9.83
CA THR A 59 -14.78 1.36 10.68
C THR A 59 -15.10 2.79 10.21
N GLY A 60 -14.63 3.19 9.02
CA GLY A 60 -14.83 4.53 8.48
C GLY A 60 -13.92 5.59 9.10
N TRP A 61 -14.16 6.84 8.70
CA TRP A 61 -13.50 8.02 9.28
C TRP A 61 -14.12 8.39 10.64
N PRO A 62 -13.36 8.89 11.63
CA PRO A 62 -11.93 9.21 11.58
C PRO A 62 -11.02 8.01 11.77
N ILE A 63 -9.93 8.02 11.00
CA ILE A 63 -8.79 7.13 11.22
C ILE A 63 -8.03 7.61 12.46
N ARG A 64 -7.71 6.69 13.38
CA ARG A 64 -7.15 6.99 14.72
C ARG A 64 -5.87 6.20 14.99
N GLY A 65 -4.88 6.31 14.11
CA GLY A 65 -3.58 5.65 14.28
C GLY A 65 -3.48 4.24 13.68
N GLU A 66 -4.59 3.66 13.24
CA GLU A 66 -4.69 2.32 12.66
C GLU A 66 -5.87 2.21 11.70
N LEU A 67 -5.82 1.23 10.80
CA LEU A 67 -6.99 0.77 10.04
C LEU A 67 -7.63 -0.37 10.83
N ASN A 68 -8.83 -0.13 11.36
CA ASN A 68 -9.62 -1.16 12.01
C ASN A 68 -10.49 -1.85 10.94
N VAL A 69 -9.98 -2.97 10.41
CA VAL A 69 -10.55 -3.65 9.25
C VAL A 69 -11.35 -4.88 9.68
N GLN A 70 -12.60 -4.93 9.21
CA GLN A 70 -13.49 -6.06 9.28
C GLN A 70 -13.32 -6.90 8.02
N LEU A 71 -12.88 -8.14 8.21
CA LEU A 71 -12.70 -9.10 7.12
C LEU A 71 -14.05 -9.71 6.76
N GLU A 72 -14.44 -9.60 5.49
CA GLU A 72 -15.72 -10.09 4.98
C GLU A 72 -15.48 -11.17 3.91
N GLY A 73 -16.50 -11.99 3.63
CA GLY A 73 -16.40 -13.00 2.58
C GLY A 73 -15.30 -14.06 2.80
N ALA A 74 -14.89 -14.70 1.70
CA ALA A 74 -13.96 -15.84 1.75
C ALA A 74 -12.50 -15.44 1.52
N HIS A 75 -12.25 -14.33 0.81
CA HIS A 75 -10.92 -13.88 0.42
C HIS A 75 -10.76 -12.36 0.62
N PRO A 76 -10.79 -11.89 1.89
CA PRO A 76 -10.59 -10.49 2.22
C PRO A 76 -9.18 -10.03 1.85
N GLN A 77 -9.06 -8.85 1.25
CA GLN A 77 -7.77 -8.28 0.81
C GLN A 77 -7.69 -6.79 1.13
N LEU A 78 -6.48 -6.38 1.50
CA LEU A 78 -6.09 -4.98 1.60
C LEU A 78 -5.12 -4.71 0.45
N LEU A 79 -5.45 -3.73 -0.39
CA LEU A 79 -4.71 -3.41 -1.61
C LEU A 79 -3.99 -2.07 -1.41
N GLY A 80 -2.65 -2.10 -1.42
CA GLY A 80 -1.84 -0.90 -1.33
C GLY A 80 -1.87 -0.07 -2.62
N PRO A 81 -1.56 1.24 -2.54
CA PRO A 81 -1.54 2.09 -3.72
C PRO A 81 -0.45 1.67 -4.72
N PRO A 82 -0.65 1.94 -6.02
CA PRO A 82 0.33 1.63 -7.05
C PRO A 82 1.60 2.46 -6.85
N ALA A 83 2.71 1.79 -6.59
CA ALA A 83 4.02 2.40 -6.47
C ALA A 83 5.13 1.44 -6.90
N PHE A 84 6.29 1.99 -7.26
CA PHE A 84 7.46 1.23 -7.68
C PHE A 84 8.69 1.61 -6.86
N TRP A 85 9.38 0.59 -6.38
CA TRP A 85 10.68 0.68 -5.73
C TRP A 85 11.51 -0.52 -6.17
N ARG A 86 12.82 -0.48 -5.96
CA ARG A 86 13.66 -1.64 -6.25
C ARG A 86 13.52 -2.65 -5.12
N ALA A 87 13.41 -3.92 -5.46
CA ALA A 87 13.31 -4.99 -4.45
C ALA A 87 14.51 -4.99 -3.50
N GLU A 88 15.71 -4.66 -3.99
CA GLU A 88 16.94 -4.53 -3.20
C GLU A 88 16.84 -3.45 -2.09
N ASP A 89 16.02 -2.42 -2.30
CA ASP A 89 15.80 -1.35 -1.31
C ASP A 89 14.77 -1.75 -0.25
N ALA A 90 13.90 -2.74 -0.54
CA ALA A 90 12.81 -3.20 0.32
C ALA A 90 12.83 -4.73 0.57
N PRO A 91 13.93 -5.32 1.05
CA PRO A 91 14.05 -6.78 1.16
C PRO A 91 13.19 -7.38 2.28
N ARG A 92 12.56 -6.53 3.11
CA ARG A 92 11.77 -6.94 4.27
C ARG A 92 10.50 -6.13 4.37
N LEU A 93 9.39 -6.81 4.62
CA LEU A 93 8.11 -6.22 4.96
C LEU A 93 7.86 -6.38 6.45
N PHE A 94 7.49 -5.29 7.11
CA PHE A 94 7.08 -5.30 8.52
C PHE A 94 5.61 -4.93 8.58
N ILE A 95 4.80 -5.83 9.17
CA ILE A 95 3.39 -5.62 9.42
C ILE A 95 3.22 -5.57 10.94
N LYS A 96 2.63 -4.49 11.44
CA LYS A 96 2.23 -4.36 12.84
C LYS A 96 0.70 -4.38 12.87
N ALA A 97 0.12 -5.44 13.39
CA ALA A 97 -1.32 -5.64 13.41
C ALA A 97 -1.72 -6.40 14.67
N ALA A 98 -2.89 -6.06 15.20
CA ALA A 98 -3.61 -6.87 16.18
C ALA A 98 -4.71 -7.65 15.44
N CYS A 99 -4.71 -8.97 15.57
CA CYS A 99 -5.62 -9.83 14.81
C CYS A 99 -6.51 -10.66 15.71
N GLN A 100 -7.78 -10.81 15.32
CA GLN A 100 -8.73 -11.77 15.88
C GLN A 100 -9.34 -12.55 14.72
N VAL A 101 -8.65 -13.62 14.32
CA VAL A 101 -9.01 -14.40 13.12
C VAL A 101 -9.13 -15.88 13.46
N SER A 102 -10.03 -16.58 12.77
CA SER A 102 -10.17 -18.04 12.89
C SER A 102 -9.11 -18.79 12.09
N GLN A 103 -8.59 -18.18 11.01
CA GLN A 103 -7.52 -18.71 10.19
C GLN A 103 -6.26 -17.86 10.39
N PRO A 104 -5.24 -18.33 11.11
CA PRO A 104 -4.07 -17.54 11.48
C PRO A 104 -3.00 -17.52 10.38
N HIS A 105 -3.41 -17.41 9.12
CA HIS A 105 -2.51 -17.34 7.98
C HIS A 105 -2.90 -16.19 7.06
N ALA A 106 -1.91 -15.51 6.52
CA ALA A 106 -2.09 -14.47 5.53
C ALA A 106 -1.05 -14.59 4.42
N THR A 107 -1.36 -13.98 3.28
CA THR A 107 -0.48 -13.97 2.11
C THR A 107 -0.22 -12.54 1.70
N VAL A 108 1.05 -12.21 1.47
CA VAL A 108 1.43 -10.98 0.76
C VAL A 108 1.77 -11.34 -0.68
N SER A 109 1.15 -10.64 -1.62
CA SER A 109 1.45 -10.75 -3.05
C SER A 109 1.92 -9.42 -3.59
N TRP A 110 2.85 -9.44 -4.55
CA TRP A 110 3.32 -8.23 -5.23
C TRP A 110 3.42 -8.46 -6.74
N ALA A 111 3.38 -7.37 -7.50
CA ALA A 111 3.57 -7.38 -8.94
C ALA A 111 4.94 -6.81 -9.30
N ARG A 112 5.47 -7.21 -10.46
CA ARG A 112 6.70 -6.64 -11.02
C ARG A 112 6.35 -5.70 -12.17
N PHE A 113 7.27 -4.81 -12.51
CA PHE A 113 7.06 -3.91 -13.65
C PHE A 113 6.88 -4.65 -14.98
N ASP A 114 7.61 -5.76 -15.18
CA ASP A 114 7.52 -6.61 -16.36
C ASP A 114 6.37 -7.64 -16.31
N GLN A 115 5.81 -7.87 -15.12
CA GLN A 115 4.66 -8.74 -14.89
C GLN A 115 3.68 -8.04 -13.94
N PRO A 116 2.78 -7.18 -14.48
CA PRO A 116 1.92 -6.31 -13.69
C PRO A 116 0.69 -7.04 -13.11
N THR A 117 0.80 -8.35 -12.87
CA THR A 117 -0.24 -9.20 -12.30
C THR A 117 0.30 -9.93 -11.08
N PHE A 118 -0.57 -10.24 -10.12
CA PHE A 118 -0.19 -11.10 -9.00
C PHE A 118 -0.04 -12.54 -9.47
N SER A 119 0.97 -13.22 -8.96
CA SER A 119 1.17 -14.64 -9.21
C SER A 119 1.61 -15.36 -7.93
N PRO A 120 1.41 -16.69 -7.85
CA PRO A 120 1.90 -17.48 -6.72
C PRO A 120 3.41 -17.37 -6.49
N ASP A 121 4.19 -17.22 -7.56
CA ASP A 121 5.65 -17.08 -7.51
C ASP A 121 6.10 -15.70 -6.98
N GLN A 122 5.18 -14.73 -6.89
CA GLN A 122 5.38 -13.42 -6.25
C GLN A 122 4.47 -13.28 -5.03
N SER A 123 4.47 -14.33 -4.21
CA SER A 123 3.72 -14.35 -2.97
C SER A 123 4.51 -15.01 -1.84
N VAL A 124 4.23 -14.58 -0.61
CA VAL A 124 4.76 -15.20 0.61
C VAL A 124 3.62 -15.33 1.60
N GLN A 125 3.43 -16.56 2.09
CA GLN A 125 2.54 -16.84 3.21
C GLN A 125 3.28 -16.63 4.53
N PHE A 126 2.58 -16.12 5.52
CA PHE A 126 3.07 -15.92 6.87
C PHE A 126 1.95 -16.18 7.90
N ASP A 127 2.36 -16.47 9.12
CA ASP A 127 1.43 -16.73 10.22
C ASP A 127 1.04 -15.43 10.93
N LEU A 128 -0.21 -15.37 11.36
CA LEU A 128 -0.76 -14.31 12.21
C LEU A 128 -0.82 -14.81 13.65
N VAL A 129 -0.68 -13.88 14.60
CA VAL A 129 -0.93 -14.16 16.03
C VAL A 129 -2.35 -13.67 16.36
N PRO A 130 -3.34 -14.55 16.56
CA PRO A 130 -4.73 -14.16 16.74
C PRO A 130 -5.06 -13.84 18.21
N ASP A 131 -4.22 -13.06 18.89
CA ASP A 131 -4.39 -12.72 20.31
C ASP A 131 -4.97 -11.32 20.56
N GLY A 132 -5.29 -10.59 19.49
CA GLY A 132 -5.78 -9.22 19.53
C GLY A 132 -4.74 -8.21 20.04
N LYS A 133 -3.44 -8.54 20.04
CA LYS A 133 -2.35 -7.66 20.48
C LYS A 133 -1.36 -7.39 19.35
N TYR A 134 -0.59 -6.32 19.54
CA TYR A 134 0.40 -5.79 18.61
C TYR A 134 1.80 -6.38 18.78
#